data_AF-A0A956UE19-F1
#
_entry.id   AF-A0A956UE19-F1
#
_cell.length_a   1.000
_cell.length_b   1.000
_cell.length_c   1.000
_cell.angle_alpha   90.00
_cell.angle_beta   90.00
_cell.angle_gamma   90.00
#
_symmetry.space_group_name_H-M   'P 1'
#
loop_
_entity.id
_entity.type
_entity.pdbx_description
1 polymer ?
#
loop_
_entity_poly.entity_id
_entity_poly.type
_entity_poly.pdbx_seq_one_letter_code
_entity_poly.pdbx_strand_id
1 'polypeptide(L)'
;MEFTSVLVLVILVLEATFAWAGVGEQECLKIDDYLGFSLFSNKSVTWRREGFSRVHFNSHGMQDHEYTLDKPAGIKRIAIVGDSYVEALQVHRDKNFCSRLENKLENVQVMNFGIQAHNLAQSYLYLKKSILAFAPDLVIVPYRTDATFLLPPDIKRGFLGAR
;
A
#
# COMPACT_ATOMS: atom_id res chain seq x y z
N MET A 1 41.46 -17.23 -23.37
CA MET A 1 40.44 -16.18 -23.20
C MET A 1 39.00 -16.70 -23.31
N GLU A 2 38.78 -18.02 -23.49
CA GLU A 2 37.45 -18.58 -23.76
C GLU A 2 36.56 -18.70 -22.50
N PHE A 3 37.08 -19.28 -21.42
CA PHE A 3 36.25 -19.61 -20.24
C PHE A 3 35.73 -18.39 -19.48
N THR A 4 36.59 -17.40 -19.22
CA THR A 4 36.22 -16.20 -18.45
C THR A 4 35.15 -15.37 -19.16
N SER A 5 35.26 -15.22 -20.48
CA SER A 5 34.28 -14.46 -21.28
C SER A 5 32.92 -15.17 -21.32
N VAL A 6 32.91 -16.51 -21.45
CA VAL A 6 31.68 -17.31 -21.38
C VAL A 6 31.04 -17.20 -20.00
N LEU A 7 31.83 -17.28 -18.92
CA LEU A 7 31.32 -17.15 -17.55
C LEU A 7 30.67 -15.77 -17.32
N VAL A 8 31.31 -14.68 -17.77
CA VAL A 8 30.74 -13.33 -17.68
C VAL A 8 29.43 -13.23 -18.46
N LEU A 9 29.38 -13.77 -19.69
CA LEU A 9 28.16 -13.77 -20.49
C LEU A 9 27.02 -14.53 -19.78
N VAL A 10 27.30 -15.70 -19.21
CA VAL A 10 26.31 -16.49 -18.47
C VAL A 10 25.77 -15.72 -17.27
N ILE A 11 26.65 -15.06 -16.50
CA ILE A 11 26.24 -14.24 -15.34
C ILE A 11 25.33 -13.09 -15.81
N LEU A 12 25.69 -12.39 -16.89
CA LEU A 12 24.87 -11.30 -17.43
C LEU A 12 23.50 -11.77 -17.91
N VAL A 13 23.43 -12.92 -18.57
CA VAL A 13 22.17 -13.51 -19.03
C VAL A 13 21.30 -13.96 -17.85
N LEU A 14 21.90 -14.56 -16.82
CA LEU A 14 21.18 -14.95 -15.60
C LEU A 14 20.63 -13.73 -14.85
N GLU A 15 21.45 -12.70 -14.65
CA GLU A 15 21.05 -11.46 -14.00
C GLU A 15 19.90 -10.79 -14.77
N ALA A 16 20.03 -10.66 -16.10
CA ALA A 16 18.97 -10.10 -16.94
C ALA A 16 17.67 -10.93 -16.88
N THR A 17 17.79 -12.25 -16.81
CA THR A 17 16.64 -13.16 -16.68
C THR A 17 15.97 -13.01 -15.33
N PHE A 18 16.74 -12.93 -14.23
CA PHE A 18 16.20 -12.72 -12.88
C PHE A 18 15.57 -11.34 -12.71
N ALA A 19 16.19 -10.30 -13.28
CA ALA A 19 15.64 -8.95 -13.30
C ALA A 19 14.32 -8.90 -14.08
N TRP A 20 14.27 -9.47 -15.29
CA TRP A 20 13.03 -9.56 -16.08
C TRP A 20 11.95 -10.38 -15.38
N ALA A 21 12.34 -11.46 -14.72
CA ALA A 21 11.44 -12.27 -13.92
C ALA A 21 10.97 -11.53 -12.65
N GLY A 22 11.61 -10.44 -12.20
CA GLY A 22 11.29 -9.73 -10.96
C GLY A 22 11.62 -10.56 -9.72
N VAL A 23 12.72 -11.31 -9.76
CA VAL A 23 13.23 -12.08 -8.61
C VAL A 23 13.88 -11.11 -7.62
N GLY A 24 13.56 -11.23 -6.34
CA GLY A 24 14.11 -10.35 -5.29
C GLY A 24 13.38 -9.01 -5.08
N GLU A 25 12.33 -8.71 -5.85
CA GLU A 25 11.59 -7.43 -5.74
C GLU A 25 10.63 -7.34 -4.54
N GLN A 26 10.50 -8.39 -3.72
CA GLN A 26 9.46 -8.48 -2.67
C GLN A 26 9.70 -7.57 -1.46
N GLU A 27 10.91 -7.03 -1.32
CA GLU A 27 11.27 -6.04 -0.31
C GLU A 27 10.52 -4.72 -0.58
N CYS A 28 9.32 -4.55 0.00
CA CYS A 28 8.50 -3.36 -0.18
C CYS A 28 8.60 -2.35 0.98
N LEU A 29 9.16 -2.75 2.13
CA LEU A 29 9.20 -1.94 3.34
C LEU A 29 10.54 -1.23 3.54
N LYS A 30 10.47 0.01 4.03
CA LYS A 30 11.60 0.79 4.52
C LYS A 30 11.35 1.21 5.98
N ILE A 31 12.42 1.39 6.73
CA ILE A 31 12.36 1.93 8.10
C ILE A 31 11.83 3.37 8.04
N ASP A 32 10.92 3.70 8.96
CA ASP A 32 10.40 5.06 9.17
C ASP A 32 10.40 5.36 10.68
N ASP A 33 11.10 6.40 11.11
CA ASP A 33 11.30 6.69 12.53
C ASP A 33 10.00 7.02 13.29
N TYR A 34 8.93 7.40 12.58
CA TYR A 34 7.65 7.78 13.19
C TYR A 34 6.64 6.63 13.14
N LEU A 35 6.59 5.90 12.02
CA LEU A 35 5.64 4.80 11.80
C LEU A 35 6.23 3.42 12.16
N GLY A 36 7.52 3.36 12.46
CA GLY A 36 8.33 2.13 12.51
C GLY A 36 8.77 1.71 11.11
N PHE A 37 7.81 1.57 10.19
CA PHE A 37 8.07 1.22 8.79
C PHE A 37 6.98 1.77 7.85
N SER A 38 7.36 1.94 6.58
CA SER A 38 6.49 2.41 5.49
C SER A 38 6.86 1.73 4.18
N LEU A 39 6.06 1.93 3.13
CA LEU A 39 6.36 1.43 1.79
C LEU A 39 7.41 2.31 1.08
N PHE A 40 8.19 1.71 0.19
CA PHE A 40 9.01 2.47 -0.75
C PHE A 40 8.14 3.29 -1.72
N SER A 41 8.57 4.52 -2.01
CA SER A 41 7.98 5.36 -3.05
C SER A 41 8.53 4.97 -4.42
N ASN A 42 7.72 5.10 -5.48
CA ASN A 42 8.12 4.86 -6.87
C ASN A 42 8.77 3.48 -7.11
N LYS A 43 8.34 2.47 -6.37
CA LYS A 43 8.93 1.11 -6.44
C LYS A 43 7.94 0.13 -7.04
N SER A 44 8.42 -0.64 -8.01
CA SER A 44 7.71 -1.79 -8.53
C SER A 44 8.02 -3.03 -7.72
N VAL A 45 7.00 -3.85 -7.47
CA VAL A 45 7.11 -5.08 -6.70
C VAL A 45 6.34 -6.19 -7.40
N THR A 46 7.03 -7.32 -7.64
CA THR A 46 6.37 -8.57 -8.03
C THR A 46 6.04 -9.41 -6.80
N TRP A 47 4.77 -9.36 -6.39
CA TRP A 47 4.27 -10.08 -5.22
C TRP A 47 3.84 -11.51 -5.58
N ARG A 48 4.25 -12.48 -4.77
CA ARG A 48 4.01 -13.92 -5.02
C ARG A 48 3.53 -14.70 -3.79
N ARG A 49 3.29 -14.00 -2.68
CA ARG A 49 2.82 -14.63 -1.44
C ARG A 49 1.30 -14.49 -1.39
N GLU A 50 0.60 -15.58 -1.09
CA GLU A 50 -0.87 -15.58 -0.92
C GLU A 50 -1.66 -15.07 -2.15
N GLY A 51 -1.05 -15.18 -3.34
CA GLY A 51 -1.57 -14.63 -4.57
C GLY A 51 -0.45 -14.25 -5.53
N PHE A 52 -0.80 -13.56 -6.60
CA PHE A 52 0.17 -13.07 -7.57
C PHE A 52 -0.29 -11.71 -8.11
N SER A 53 0.60 -10.73 -8.04
CA SER A 53 0.39 -9.47 -8.73
C SER A 53 1.73 -8.76 -9.00
N ARG A 54 1.70 -7.84 -9.96
CA ARG A 54 2.76 -6.84 -10.16
C ARG A 54 2.17 -5.49 -9.80
N VAL A 55 2.75 -4.84 -8.81
CA VAL A 55 2.30 -3.55 -8.32
C VAL A 55 3.37 -2.51 -8.53
N HIS A 56 2.95 -1.25 -8.59
CA HIS A 56 3.82 -0.10 -8.54
C HIS A 56 3.30 0.81 -7.44
N PHE A 57 4.16 1.16 -6.49
CA PHE A 57 3.85 2.18 -5.50
C PHE A 57 4.11 3.55 -6.09
N ASN A 58 3.15 4.44 -5.91
CA ASN A 58 3.25 5.82 -6.40
C ASN A 58 4.29 6.64 -5.59
N SER A 59 4.42 7.92 -5.90
CA SER A 59 5.36 8.84 -5.24
C SER A 59 5.16 8.95 -3.73
N HIS A 60 3.95 8.68 -3.24
CA HIS A 60 3.58 8.67 -1.83
C HIS A 60 3.69 7.29 -1.17
N GLY A 61 4.13 6.26 -1.91
CA GLY A 61 4.25 4.89 -1.42
C GLY A 61 2.93 4.11 -1.40
N MET A 62 1.89 4.57 -2.10
CA MET A 62 0.58 3.90 -2.14
C MET A 62 0.50 2.92 -3.30
N GLN A 63 -0.15 1.76 -3.10
CA GLN A 63 -0.55 0.85 -4.19
C GLN A 63 -1.76 1.43 -4.94
N ASP A 64 -1.55 2.57 -5.58
CA ASP A 64 -2.60 3.34 -6.23
C ASP A 64 -2.03 4.18 -7.40
N HIS A 65 -2.88 4.95 -8.08
CA HIS A 65 -2.44 5.99 -8.99
C HIS A 65 -1.88 7.21 -8.22
N GLU A 66 -1.28 8.15 -8.96
CA GLU A 66 -0.78 9.39 -8.38
C GLU A 66 -1.92 10.32 -7.96
N TYR A 67 -1.76 10.95 -6.80
CA TYR A 67 -2.66 11.99 -6.32
C TYR A 67 -1.88 13.26 -5.97
N THR A 68 -2.46 14.40 -6.30
CA THR A 68 -1.99 15.71 -5.83
C THR A 68 -2.41 15.93 -4.39
N LEU A 69 -1.59 16.64 -3.61
CA LEU A 69 -2.01 17.09 -2.27
C LEU A 69 -3.18 18.07 -2.38
N ASP A 70 -3.10 19.01 -3.32
CA ASP A 70 -4.20 19.92 -3.61
C ASP A 70 -5.41 19.14 -4.12
N LYS A 71 -6.53 19.31 -3.42
CA LYS A 71 -7.78 18.65 -3.73
C LYS A 71 -8.46 19.33 -4.92
N PRO A 72 -8.76 18.60 -6.01
CA PRO A 72 -9.48 19.18 -7.13
C PRO A 72 -10.87 19.67 -6.72
N ALA A 73 -11.30 20.80 -7.29
CA ALA A 73 -12.62 21.35 -7.04
C ALA A 73 -13.72 20.37 -7.48
N GLY A 74 -14.78 20.25 -6.68
CA GLY A 74 -15.91 19.34 -6.97
C GLY A 74 -15.63 17.85 -6.73
N ILE A 75 -14.40 17.47 -6.42
CA ILE A 75 -14.03 16.07 -6.13
C ILE A 75 -14.09 15.80 -4.62
N LYS A 76 -14.71 14.69 -4.25
CA LYS A 76 -14.69 14.15 -2.89
C LYS A 76 -13.52 13.19 -2.71
N ARG A 77 -12.94 13.14 -1.53
CA ARG A 77 -11.81 12.27 -1.20
C ARG A 77 -12.17 11.33 -0.06
N ILE A 78 -12.04 10.03 -0.30
CA ILE A 78 -12.17 8.99 0.71
C ILE A 78 -10.79 8.39 0.93
N ALA A 79 -10.29 8.45 2.15
CA ALA A 79 -9.06 7.74 2.54
C ALA A 79 -9.44 6.41 3.18
N ILE A 80 -8.94 5.30 2.63
CA ILE A 80 -9.10 3.98 3.24
C ILE A 80 -7.78 3.59 3.87
N VAL A 81 -7.78 3.39 5.19
CA VAL A 81 -6.57 3.19 6.00
C VAL A 81 -6.63 1.82 6.65
N GLY A 82 -5.55 1.05 6.54
CA GLY A 82 -5.52 -0.25 7.20
C GLY A 82 -4.25 -1.02 6.92
N ASP A 83 -4.37 -2.34 7.01
CA ASP A 83 -3.27 -3.28 6.90
C ASP A 83 -3.18 -3.89 5.48
N SER A 84 -2.67 -5.12 5.38
CA SER A 84 -2.54 -5.88 4.15
C SER A 84 -3.86 -6.08 3.40
N TYR A 85 -5.00 -6.07 4.09
CA TYR A 85 -6.30 -6.19 3.42
C TYR A 85 -6.61 -4.95 2.56
N VAL A 86 -6.19 -3.78 3.02
CA VAL A 86 -6.34 -2.50 2.30
C VAL A 86 -5.26 -2.35 1.25
N GLU A 87 -4.01 -2.65 1.61
CA GLU A 87 -2.85 -2.59 0.71
C GLU A 87 -3.10 -3.45 -0.54
N ALA A 88 -3.42 -4.73 -0.33
CA ALA A 88 -3.83 -5.71 -1.33
C ALA A 88 -2.75 -6.06 -2.38
N LEU A 89 -1.51 -6.32 -1.95
CA LEU A 89 -0.42 -6.77 -2.83
C LEU A 89 -0.70 -8.11 -3.51
N GLN A 90 -1.59 -8.94 -2.97
CA GLN A 90 -1.96 -10.24 -3.52
C GLN A 90 -2.81 -10.13 -4.79
N VAL A 91 -3.35 -8.94 -5.09
CA VAL A 91 -4.32 -8.70 -6.14
C VAL A 91 -3.84 -7.55 -7.02
N HIS A 92 -4.08 -7.64 -8.34
CA HIS A 92 -3.80 -6.52 -9.23
C HIS A 92 -4.57 -5.26 -8.79
N ARG A 93 -3.94 -4.10 -8.91
CA ARG A 93 -4.47 -2.80 -8.45
C ARG A 93 -5.91 -2.56 -8.91
N ASP A 94 -6.20 -2.76 -10.20
CA ASP A 94 -7.52 -2.59 -10.82
C ASP A 94 -8.62 -3.48 -10.20
N LYS A 95 -8.23 -4.54 -9.50
CA LYS A 95 -9.11 -5.51 -8.85
C LYS A 95 -9.16 -5.37 -7.33
N ASN A 96 -8.32 -4.55 -6.71
CA ASN A 96 -8.41 -4.28 -5.28
C ASN A 96 -9.72 -3.53 -4.97
N PHE A 97 -10.20 -3.61 -3.73
CA PHE A 97 -11.52 -3.08 -3.42
C PHE A 97 -11.57 -1.54 -3.44
N CYS A 98 -10.45 -0.86 -3.16
CA CYS A 98 -10.35 0.60 -3.24
C CYS A 98 -10.62 1.07 -4.68
N SER A 99 -9.92 0.51 -5.66
CA SER A 99 -10.11 0.82 -7.08
C SER A 99 -11.50 0.40 -7.57
N ARG A 100 -12.01 -0.76 -7.11
CA ARG A 100 -13.40 -1.16 -7.45
C ARG A 100 -14.46 -0.25 -6.85
N LEU A 101 -14.21 0.34 -5.67
CA LEU A 101 -15.10 1.31 -5.05
C LEU A 101 -15.04 2.64 -5.80
N GLU A 102 -13.84 3.12 -6.13
CA GLU A 102 -13.64 4.35 -6.91
C GLU A 102 -14.38 4.29 -8.25
N ASN A 103 -14.23 3.18 -8.99
CA ASN A 103 -14.89 2.97 -10.29
C ASN A 103 -16.42 2.94 -10.22
N LYS A 104 -17.01 2.82 -9.02
CA LYS A 104 -18.46 2.81 -8.81
C LYS A 104 -19.00 4.17 -8.34
N LEU A 105 -18.13 5.14 -8.07
CA LEU A 105 -18.49 6.44 -7.53
C LEU A 105 -18.14 7.53 -8.54
N GLU A 106 -19.04 8.49 -8.73
CA GLU A 106 -18.78 9.66 -9.56
C GLU A 106 -18.15 10.79 -8.73
N ASN A 107 -17.16 11.49 -9.30
CA ASN A 107 -16.49 12.63 -8.66
C ASN A 107 -15.88 12.31 -7.28
N VAL A 108 -15.41 11.08 -7.09
CA VAL A 108 -14.77 10.62 -5.85
C VAL A 108 -13.38 10.07 -6.17
N GLN A 109 -12.40 10.44 -5.36
CA GLN A 109 -11.09 9.80 -5.27
C GLN A 109 -11.08 8.86 -4.07
N VAL A 110 -10.78 7.57 -4.27
CA VAL A 110 -10.68 6.58 -3.19
C VAL A 110 -9.22 6.15 -3.03
N MET A 111 -8.57 6.72 -2.03
CA MET A 111 -7.13 6.59 -1.83
C MET A 111 -6.80 5.39 -0.93
N ASN A 112 -5.95 4.50 -1.45
CA ASN A 112 -5.46 3.33 -0.72
C ASN A 112 -4.26 3.68 0.19
N PHE A 113 -4.50 3.81 1.49
CA PHE A 113 -3.48 4.00 2.53
C PHE A 113 -3.24 2.73 3.35
N GLY A 114 -3.38 1.56 2.73
CA GLY A 114 -3.04 0.29 3.35
C GLY A 114 -1.54 0.04 3.39
N ILE A 115 -1.03 -0.43 4.52
CA ILE A 115 0.36 -0.88 4.67
C ILE A 115 0.35 -2.20 5.44
N GLN A 116 0.91 -3.27 4.86
CA GLN A 116 0.94 -4.57 5.52
C GLN A 116 1.45 -4.51 6.96
N ALA A 117 0.80 -5.27 7.84
CA ALA A 117 1.13 -5.36 9.27
C ALA A 117 1.04 -4.04 10.07
N HIS A 118 0.52 -2.94 9.51
CA HIS A 118 0.15 -1.79 10.33
C HIS A 118 -0.97 -2.16 11.30
N ASN A 119 -0.71 -1.95 12.58
CA ASN A 119 -1.76 -2.02 13.59
C ASN A 119 -2.54 -0.69 13.67
N LEU A 120 -3.60 -0.66 14.47
CA LEU A 120 -4.46 0.52 14.56
C LEU A 120 -3.74 1.78 15.10
N ALA A 121 -2.75 1.61 15.98
CA ALA A 121 -1.95 2.74 16.45
C ALA A 121 -1.08 3.30 15.32
N GLN A 122 -0.45 2.44 14.51
CA GLN A 122 0.30 2.87 13.32
C GLN A 122 -0.62 3.53 12.28
N SER A 123 -1.81 2.97 12.03
CA SER A 123 -2.80 3.60 11.14
C SER A 123 -3.22 4.99 11.64
N TYR A 124 -3.37 5.18 12.95
CA TYR A 124 -3.65 6.50 13.54
C TYR A 124 -2.49 7.49 13.40
N LEU A 125 -1.25 7.02 13.61
CA LEU A 125 -0.06 7.84 13.39
C LEU A 125 0.09 8.21 11.91
N TYR A 126 -0.16 7.26 10.99
CA TYR A 126 -0.12 7.50 9.56
C TYR A 126 -1.19 8.50 9.12
N LEU A 127 -2.39 8.37 9.68
CA LEU A 127 -3.48 9.33 9.49
C LEU A 127 -3.02 10.76 9.80
N LYS A 128 -2.45 10.96 10.99
CA LYS A 128 -1.96 12.28 11.43
C LYS A 128 -0.80 12.81 10.60
N LYS A 129 0.20 11.96 10.30
CA LYS A 129 1.45 12.37 9.66
C LYS A 129 1.28 12.67 8.17
N SER A 130 0.48 11.87 7.47
CA SER A 130 0.49 11.87 5.99
C SER A 130 -0.90 11.99 5.38
N ILE A 131 -1.88 11.24 5.86
CA ILE A 131 -3.18 11.11 5.16
C ILE A 131 -3.97 12.42 5.22
N LEU A 132 -3.95 13.12 6.35
CA LEU A 132 -4.68 14.39 6.49
C LEU A 132 -4.20 15.48 5.53
N ALA A 133 -2.96 15.40 5.02
CA ALA A 133 -2.43 16.34 4.03
C ALA A 133 -3.18 16.25 2.68
N PHE A 134 -3.86 15.14 2.39
CA PHE A 134 -4.69 14.97 1.21
C PHE A 134 -6.10 15.55 1.38
N ALA A 135 -6.44 16.15 2.52
CA ALA A 135 -7.75 16.73 2.80
C ALA A 135 -8.94 15.79 2.48
N PRO A 136 -8.96 14.54 3.00
CA PRO A 136 -10.07 13.62 2.79
C PRO A 136 -11.36 14.18 3.43
N ASP A 137 -12.51 13.97 2.76
CA ASP A 137 -13.83 14.25 3.35
C ASP A 137 -14.29 13.12 4.27
N LEU A 138 -13.80 11.91 4.03
CA LEU A 138 -14.16 10.71 4.77
C LEU A 138 -12.92 9.84 4.96
N VAL A 139 -12.73 9.32 6.16
CA VAL A 139 -11.70 8.34 6.49
C VAL A 139 -12.40 7.05 6.91
N ILE A 140 -12.10 5.96 6.22
CA ILE A 140 -12.62 4.63 6.51
C ILE A 140 -11.46 3.78 7.01
N VAL A 141 -11.63 3.19 8.19
CA VAL A 141 -10.63 2.28 8.76
C VAL A 141 -11.28 0.90 8.90
N PRO A 142 -11.16 0.01 7.90
CA PRO A 142 -11.50 -1.38 8.10
C PRO A 142 -10.48 -2.00 9.06
N TYR A 143 -10.96 -2.68 10.09
CA TYR A 143 -10.12 -3.38 11.06
C TYR A 143 -10.74 -4.73 11.39
N ARG A 144 -9.89 -5.68 11.76
CA ARG A 144 -10.35 -6.94 12.32
C ARG A 144 -10.86 -6.70 13.75
N THR A 145 -11.98 -7.31 14.11
CA THR A 145 -12.59 -7.12 15.43
C THR A 145 -11.64 -7.41 16.59
N ASP A 146 -10.73 -8.37 16.43
CA ASP A 146 -9.71 -8.73 17.41
C ASP A 146 -8.60 -7.68 17.58
N ALA A 147 -8.35 -6.84 16.56
CA ALA A 147 -7.37 -5.76 16.65
C ALA A 147 -7.74 -4.70 17.70
N THR A 148 -9.02 -4.64 18.12
CA THR A 148 -9.46 -3.70 19.15
C THR A 148 -9.14 -4.15 20.57
N PHE A 149 -8.81 -5.43 20.81
CA PHE A 149 -8.59 -5.94 22.17
C PHE A 149 -7.46 -5.19 22.89
N LEU A 150 -6.44 -4.79 22.15
CA LEU A 150 -5.27 -4.06 22.64
C LEU A 150 -5.50 -2.55 22.80
N LEU A 151 -6.66 -2.02 22.38
CA LEU A 151 -6.95 -0.61 22.55
C LEU A 151 -7.34 -0.29 23.99
N PRO A 152 -6.91 0.87 24.51
CA PRO A 152 -7.44 1.45 25.72
C PRO A 152 -8.98 1.53 25.68
N PRO A 153 -9.69 1.24 26.80
CA PRO A 153 -11.15 1.18 26.85
C PRO A 153 -11.87 2.46 26.36
N ASP A 154 -11.24 3.60 26.53
CA ASP A 154 -11.69 4.93 26.10
C ASP A 154 -11.74 5.10 24.57
N ILE A 155 -10.84 4.44 23.84
CA ILE A 155 -10.77 4.50 22.36
C ILE A 155 -11.81 3.57 21.71
N LYS A 156 -12.18 2.46 22.37
CA LYS A 156 -13.13 1.46 21.84
C LYS A 156 -14.52 2.04 21.50
N ARG A 157 -14.93 3.14 22.15
CA ARG A 157 -16.27 3.74 21.93
C ARG A 157 -16.43 4.42 20.56
N GLY A 158 -15.34 4.81 19.89
CA GLY A 158 -15.40 5.46 18.58
C GLY A 158 -15.45 4.50 17.39
N PHE A 159 -15.11 3.23 17.61
CA PHE A 159 -15.06 2.20 16.58
C PHE A 159 -16.34 1.36 16.67
N LEU A 160 -17.41 1.83 16.03
CA LEU A 160 -18.62 1.02 15.85
C LEU A 160 -18.27 -0.17 14.93
N GLY A 161 -17.98 -1.31 15.54
CA GLY A 161 -17.92 -2.59 14.84
C GLY A 161 -19.28 -2.87 14.24
N ALA A 162 -19.33 -3.05 12.92
CA ALA A 162 -20.49 -3.67 12.28
C ALA A 162 -20.66 -5.06 12.90
N ARG A 163 -21.75 -5.23 13.65
CA ARG A 163 -22.22 -6.53 14.12
C ARG A 163 -22.87 -7.29 12.98
#